data_AF-A0A9W4KE07-F1
#
_entry.id   AF-A0A9W4KE07-F1
#
_cell.length_a   1.000
_cell.length_b   1.000
_cell.length_c   1.000
_cell.angle_alpha   90.00
_cell.angle_beta   90.00
_cell.angle_gamma   90.00
#
_symmetry.space_group_name_H-M   'P 1'
#
loop_
_entity.id
_entity.type
_entity.pdbx_description
1 polymer ?
#
loop_
_entity_poly.entity_id
_entity_poly.type
_entity_poly.pdbx_seq_one_letter_code
_entity_poly.pdbx_strand_id
1 'polypeptide(L)'
;MPPPLNRGVIEKLLTYPVASEMKLTNLTTTGLRGAAFAISQCTRFSGAPGQGNCTNSEFQIKNVEIDGLSGTSESTRLASLQCSAVAPCTNITIVDSTLHLDNGTAASEYLCGNVANPTGFNCTGVPCVGGSATGEC
;
A
#
# COMPACT_ATOMS: atom_id res chain seq x y z
N MET A 1 -1.00 -7.88 -36.67
CA MET A 1 -0.17 -8.82 -35.90
C MET A 1 0.62 -8.01 -34.88
N PRO A 2 0.45 -8.22 -33.57
CA PRO A 2 1.36 -7.63 -32.60
C PRO A 2 2.76 -8.23 -32.80
N PRO A 3 3.83 -7.46 -32.54
CA PRO A 3 5.20 -7.97 -32.63
C PRO A 3 5.41 -9.12 -31.63
N PRO A 4 6.26 -10.12 -31.95
CA PRO A 4 6.55 -11.20 -31.02
C PRO A 4 7.22 -10.64 -29.77
N LEU A 5 6.65 -10.95 -28.61
CA LEU A 5 7.25 -10.65 -27.31
C LEU A 5 8.60 -11.36 -27.21
N ASN A 6 9.65 -10.58 -27.00
CA ASN A 6 11.03 -11.08 -26.91
C ASN A 6 11.13 -12.07 -25.74
N ARG A 7 11.83 -13.19 -25.89
CA ARG A 7 11.88 -14.27 -24.89
C ARG A 7 12.33 -13.79 -23.49
N GLY A 8 13.17 -12.74 -23.43
CA GLY A 8 13.56 -12.09 -22.17
C GLY A 8 12.46 -11.26 -21.49
N VAL A 9 11.45 -10.78 -22.23
CA VAL A 9 10.25 -10.13 -21.66
C VAL A 9 9.31 -11.18 -21.08
N ILE A 10 9.21 -12.35 -21.73
CA ILE A 10 8.40 -13.48 -21.25
C ILE A 10 9.01 -14.06 -19.97
N GLU A 11 10.34 -14.22 -19.89
CA GLU A 11 11.00 -14.65 -18.64
C GLU A 11 10.89 -13.60 -17.52
N LYS A 12 11.02 -12.29 -17.82
CA LYS A 12 10.79 -11.23 -16.82
C LYS A 12 9.36 -11.30 -16.24
N LEU A 13 8.34 -11.46 -17.09
CA LEU A 13 6.94 -11.57 -16.65
C LEU A 13 6.65 -12.83 -15.80
N LEU A 14 7.46 -13.88 -15.91
CA LEU A 14 7.29 -15.13 -15.16
C LEU A 14 8.16 -15.21 -13.89
N THR A 15 9.07 -14.26 -13.65
CA THR A 15 10.08 -14.35 -12.56
C THR A 15 9.94 -13.27 -11.49
N TYR A 16 9.15 -12.21 -11.72
CA TYR A 16 8.97 -11.18 -10.68
C TYR A 16 8.02 -11.64 -9.57
N PRO A 17 8.45 -11.53 -8.29
CA PRO A 17 7.61 -11.89 -7.16
C PRO A 17 6.38 -10.97 -7.09
N VAL A 18 5.23 -11.58 -6.82
CA VAL A 18 3.94 -10.91 -6.76
C VAL A 18 3.21 -11.28 -5.48
N ALA A 19 2.58 -10.28 -4.85
CA ALA A 19 1.52 -10.48 -3.88
C ALA A 19 0.20 -10.06 -4.52
N SER A 20 -0.76 -10.98 -4.58
CA SER A 20 -2.07 -10.71 -5.17
C SER A 20 -3.19 -11.54 -4.57
N GLU A 21 -4.43 -11.12 -4.83
CA GLU A 21 -5.65 -11.78 -4.33
C GLU A 21 -5.73 -11.79 -2.81
N MET A 22 -5.40 -10.64 -2.20
CA MET A 22 -5.42 -10.47 -0.75
C MET A 22 -6.73 -9.80 -0.35
N LYS A 23 -7.48 -10.44 0.53
CA LYS A 23 -8.75 -9.91 1.04
C LYS A 23 -8.75 -9.92 2.57
N LEU A 24 -9.03 -8.76 3.16
CA LEU A 24 -9.19 -8.59 4.59
C LEU A 24 -10.58 -8.01 4.86
N THR A 25 -11.39 -8.74 5.63
CA THR A 25 -12.80 -8.38 5.86
C THR A 25 -13.14 -8.28 7.34
N ASN A 26 -14.04 -7.37 7.69
CA ASN A 26 -14.64 -7.26 9.03
C ASN A 26 -13.59 -7.13 10.15
N LEU A 27 -12.57 -6.31 9.91
CA LEU A 27 -11.53 -6.04 10.90
C LEU A 27 -12.02 -5.02 11.92
N THR A 28 -11.66 -5.22 13.19
CA THR A 28 -11.91 -4.26 14.27
C THR A 28 -10.61 -3.87 14.93
N THR A 29 -10.38 -2.58 15.12
CA THR A 29 -9.14 -2.05 15.70
C THR A 29 -9.40 -1.18 16.92
N THR A 30 -8.40 -1.08 17.80
CA THR A 30 -8.44 -0.20 18.96
C THR A 30 -7.09 0.50 19.11
N GLY A 31 -7.06 1.83 19.10
CA GLY A 31 -5.86 2.62 19.40
C GLY A 31 -4.69 2.42 18.43
N LEU A 32 -4.97 2.31 17.12
CA LEU A 32 -3.90 2.22 16.12
C LEU A 32 -3.05 3.49 16.09
N ARG A 33 -1.72 3.34 16.20
CA ARG A 33 -0.79 4.48 16.20
C ARG A 33 -0.38 4.95 14.81
N GLY A 34 -0.64 4.13 13.79
CA GLY A 34 -0.32 4.39 12.39
C GLY A 34 -1.55 4.19 11.49
N ALA A 35 -1.37 4.15 10.18
CA ALA A 35 -2.41 3.73 9.27
C ALA A 35 -2.83 2.29 9.57
N ALA A 36 -4.13 2.03 9.47
CA ALA A 36 -4.63 0.66 9.63
C ALA A 36 -4.20 -0.27 8.50
N PHE A 37 -3.98 0.30 7.32
CA PHE A 37 -3.47 -0.44 6.18
C PHE A 37 -2.24 0.25 5.58
N ALA A 38 -1.09 -0.42 5.68
CA ALA A 38 0.17 0.07 5.14
C ALA A 38 0.72 -0.87 4.07
N ILE A 39 1.07 -0.31 2.90
CA ILE A 39 1.88 -0.99 1.88
C ILE A 39 3.21 -0.25 1.81
N SER A 40 4.31 -0.99 1.97
CA SER A 40 5.65 -0.46 1.74
C SER A 40 6.40 -1.33 0.76
N GLN A 41 6.74 -0.76 -0.39
CA GLN A 41 7.73 -1.33 -1.30
C GLN A 41 9.12 -0.70 -1.09
N CYS A 42 9.32 -0.07 0.09
CA CYS A 42 10.58 0.51 0.56
C CYS A 42 11.06 -0.15 1.86
N THR A 43 10.87 -1.47 1.99
CA THR A 43 11.43 -2.22 3.11
C THR A 43 12.92 -2.47 2.87
N ARG A 44 13.74 -2.12 3.86
CA ARG A 44 15.18 -2.44 3.89
C ARG A 44 15.52 -3.07 5.23
N PHE A 45 16.47 -4.01 5.19
CA PHE A 45 17.07 -4.54 6.41
C PHE A 45 17.86 -3.44 7.13
N SER A 46 17.71 -3.40 8.46
CA SER A 46 18.52 -2.51 9.31
C SER A 46 20.01 -2.76 9.07
N GLY A 47 20.78 -1.70 8.87
CA GLY A 47 22.22 -1.76 8.59
C GLY A 47 22.60 -1.90 7.11
N ALA A 48 21.65 -1.97 6.18
CA ALA A 48 21.95 -1.94 4.75
C ALA A 48 22.53 -0.57 4.33
N PRO A 49 23.69 -0.51 3.64
CA PRO A 49 24.32 0.75 3.26
C PRO A 49 23.53 1.54 2.19
N GLY A 50 23.64 2.86 2.24
CA GLY A 50 23.08 3.81 1.26
C GLY A 50 21.67 4.33 1.59
N GLN A 51 21.25 5.37 0.85
CA GLN A 51 19.87 5.86 0.88
C GLN A 51 18.98 4.88 0.10
N GLY A 52 17.88 4.42 0.70
CA GLY A 52 16.97 3.48 0.04
C GLY A 52 16.23 4.12 -1.13
N ASN A 53 16.27 3.49 -2.31
CA ASN A 53 15.39 3.88 -3.40
C ASN A 53 14.02 3.21 -3.19
N CYS A 54 13.04 4.01 -2.79
CA CYS A 54 11.69 3.55 -2.49
C CYS A 54 10.82 3.33 -3.75
N THR A 55 11.33 3.61 -4.95
CA THR A 55 10.54 3.65 -6.19
C THR A 55 11.02 2.68 -7.27
N ASN A 56 12.01 1.82 -6.98
CA ASN A 56 12.60 0.91 -7.97
C ASN A 56 12.30 -0.57 -7.74
N SER A 57 11.47 -0.91 -6.75
CA SER A 57 11.05 -2.30 -6.52
C SER A 57 10.30 -2.83 -7.74
N GLU A 58 10.68 -4.02 -8.22
CA GLU A 58 9.98 -4.79 -9.26
C GLU A 58 8.98 -5.78 -8.64
N PHE A 59 8.86 -5.85 -7.30
CA PHE A 59 7.83 -6.63 -6.62
C PHE A 59 6.46 -6.03 -6.93
N GLN A 60 5.53 -6.86 -7.41
CA GLN A 60 4.19 -6.39 -7.78
C GLN A 60 3.20 -6.64 -6.64
N ILE A 61 2.44 -5.61 -6.26
CA ILE A 61 1.27 -5.74 -5.41
C ILE A 61 0.02 -5.39 -6.23
N LYS A 62 -0.97 -6.28 -6.24
CA LYS A 62 -2.23 -6.03 -6.95
C LYS A 62 -3.41 -6.78 -6.35
N ASN A 63 -4.63 -6.39 -6.69
CA ASN A 63 -5.85 -7.10 -6.30
C ASN A 63 -5.92 -7.27 -4.77
N VAL A 64 -5.97 -6.14 -4.07
CA VAL A 64 -6.07 -6.09 -2.61
C VAL A 64 -7.38 -5.46 -2.22
N GLU A 65 -8.14 -6.13 -1.36
CA GLU A 65 -9.46 -5.67 -0.92
C GLU A 65 -9.50 -5.59 0.61
N ILE A 66 -9.82 -4.40 1.12
CA ILE A 66 -10.16 -4.14 2.51
C ILE A 66 -11.64 -3.77 2.56
N ASP A 67 -12.42 -4.55 3.31
CA ASP A 67 -13.87 -4.42 3.38
C ASP A 67 -14.33 -4.49 4.84
N GLY A 68 -15.07 -3.48 5.31
CA GLY A 68 -15.65 -3.50 6.66
C GLY A 68 -14.64 -3.27 7.80
N LEU A 69 -13.54 -2.53 7.57
CA LEU A 69 -12.62 -2.16 8.64
C LEU A 69 -13.23 -1.08 9.54
N SER A 70 -13.34 -1.32 10.84
CA SER A 70 -13.88 -0.34 11.79
C SER A 70 -13.13 -0.30 13.11
N GLY A 71 -13.38 0.73 13.94
CA GLY A 71 -12.81 0.84 15.28
C GLY A 71 -12.14 2.19 15.55
N THR A 72 -11.13 2.19 16.42
CA THR A 72 -10.44 3.41 16.83
C THR A 72 -8.97 3.47 16.41
N SER A 73 -8.48 4.70 16.23
CA SER A 73 -7.11 5.03 15.82
C SER A 73 -6.64 6.30 16.53
N GLU A 74 -5.37 6.35 16.94
CA GLU A 74 -4.69 7.57 17.37
C GLU A 74 -4.16 8.38 16.16
N SER A 75 -4.17 7.78 14.96
CA SER A 75 -3.75 8.35 13.68
C SER A 75 -4.93 8.79 12.83
N THR A 76 -4.79 9.90 12.11
CA THR A 76 -5.73 10.40 11.08
C THR A 76 -5.74 9.57 9.80
N ARG A 77 -4.81 8.63 9.67
CA ARG A 77 -4.57 7.83 8.47
C ARG A 77 -5.32 6.52 8.54
N LEU A 78 -6.13 6.28 7.52
CA LEU A 78 -6.73 4.97 7.29
C LEU A 78 -5.78 4.10 6.48
N ALA A 79 -5.13 4.67 5.46
CA ALA A 79 -4.17 3.96 4.61
C ALA A 79 -2.89 4.76 4.32
N SER A 80 -1.77 4.04 4.22
CA SER A 80 -0.47 4.56 3.77
C SER A 80 0.13 3.61 2.73
N LEU A 81 0.04 3.98 1.46
CA LEU A 81 0.33 3.13 0.31
C LEU A 81 1.56 3.63 -0.45
N GLN A 82 2.72 3.17 -0.03
CA GLN A 82 4.02 3.50 -0.61
C GLN A 82 4.39 2.44 -1.66
N CYS A 83 3.92 2.64 -2.89
CA CYS A 83 4.21 1.75 -4.02
C CYS A 83 5.34 2.29 -4.92
N SER A 84 5.86 1.40 -5.76
CA SER A 84 7.02 1.62 -6.62
C SER A 84 6.57 2.27 -7.92
N ALA A 85 7.40 3.14 -8.49
CA ALA A 85 7.13 3.68 -9.82
C ALA A 85 7.39 2.63 -10.91
N VAL A 86 8.28 1.67 -10.66
CA VAL A 86 8.59 0.56 -11.58
C VAL A 86 7.50 -0.51 -11.57
N ALA A 87 6.90 -0.78 -10.42
CA ALA A 87 5.77 -1.69 -10.24
C ALA A 87 4.68 -1.02 -9.38
N PRO A 88 3.82 -0.16 -9.99
CA PRO A 88 2.73 0.51 -9.30
C PRO A 88 1.75 -0.49 -8.69
N CYS A 89 1.17 -0.15 -7.53
CA CYS A 89 0.08 -0.96 -6.98
C CYS A 89 -1.16 -0.79 -7.84
N THR A 90 -1.84 -1.89 -8.19
CA THR A 90 -3.04 -1.86 -9.05
C THR A 90 -4.22 -2.55 -8.39
N ASN A 91 -5.43 -2.07 -8.64
CA ASN A 91 -6.66 -2.68 -8.13
C ASN A 91 -6.65 -2.82 -6.59
N ILE A 92 -6.46 -1.69 -5.91
CA ILE A 92 -6.56 -1.59 -4.45
C ILE A 92 -7.94 -1.04 -4.12
N THR A 93 -8.69 -1.82 -3.36
CA THR A 93 -10.06 -1.52 -2.96
C THR A 93 -10.13 -1.36 -1.46
N ILE A 94 -10.64 -0.23 -0.98
CA ILE A 94 -10.96 0.00 0.43
C ILE A 94 -12.40 0.49 0.48
N VAL A 95 -13.30 -0.33 1.00
CA VAL A 95 -14.74 -0.05 1.05
C VAL A 95 -15.28 -0.30 2.44
N ASP A 96 -16.39 0.37 2.77
CA ASP A 96 -17.11 0.21 4.04
C ASP A 96 -16.20 0.28 5.28
N SER A 97 -15.14 1.09 5.18
CA SER A 97 -14.07 1.16 6.16
C SER A 97 -14.04 2.54 6.80
N THR A 98 -14.07 2.62 8.12
CA THR A 98 -14.08 3.89 8.86
C THR A 98 -13.46 3.71 10.25
N LEU A 99 -12.48 4.53 10.58
CA LEU A 99 -11.88 4.58 11.91
C LEU A 99 -12.16 5.93 12.55
N HIS A 100 -12.28 5.95 13.88
CA HIS A 100 -12.47 7.18 14.64
C HIS A 100 -11.31 7.42 15.60
N LEU A 101 -10.91 8.68 15.73
CA LEU A 101 -10.06 9.12 16.83
C LEU A 101 -10.86 9.15 18.13
N ASP A 102 -10.16 9.21 19.27
CA ASP A 102 -10.79 9.27 20.60
C ASP A 102 -11.76 10.45 20.75
N ASN A 103 -11.58 11.51 19.96
CA ASN A 103 -12.47 12.67 19.92
C ASN A 103 -13.68 12.50 18.96
N GLY A 104 -13.85 11.31 18.36
CA GLY A 104 -14.92 10.97 17.41
C GLY A 104 -14.64 11.37 15.95
N THR A 105 -13.56 12.09 15.67
CA THR A 105 -13.21 12.50 14.30
C THR A 105 -12.87 11.29 13.45
N ALA A 106 -13.41 11.22 12.23
CA ALA A 106 -13.08 10.13 11.31
C ALA A 106 -11.65 10.27 10.77
N ALA A 107 -10.88 9.18 10.80
CA ALA A 107 -9.62 9.07 10.08
C ALA A 107 -9.91 8.98 8.58
N SER A 108 -9.56 10.02 7.85
CA SER A 108 -9.92 10.19 6.44
C SER A 108 -8.71 10.32 5.52
N GLU A 109 -7.49 10.15 6.04
CA GLU A 109 -6.29 10.24 5.22
C GLU A 109 -5.94 8.92 4.54
N TYR A 110 -5.70 9.03 3.23
CA TYR A 110 -5.22 7.96 2.36
C TYR A 110 -3.96 8.47 1.66
N LEU A 111 -2.80 8.12 2.18
CA LEU A 111 -1.54 8.53 1.58
C LEU A 111 -1.16 7.57 0.46
N CYS A 112 -0.89 8.07 -0.75
CA CYS A 112 -0.62 7.23 -1.92
C CYS A 112 0.61 7.67 -2.69
N GLY A 113 1.48 6.70 -3.03
CA GLY A 113 2.56 6.86 -3.99
C GLY A 113 2.49 5.72 -4.99
N ASN A 114 2.34 6.04 -6.28
CA ASN A 114 2.24 5.05 -7.37
C ASN A 114 1.13 4.00 -7.19
N VAL A 115 -0.04 4.41 -6.71
CA VAL A 115 -1.26 3.59 -6.70
C VAL A 115 -2.09 3.95 -7.93
N ALA A 116 -2.42 2.96 -8.75
CA ALA A 116 -3.19 3.16 -9.97
C ALA A 116 -4.64 2.71 -9.78
N ASN A 117 -5.58 3.63 -10.06
CA ASN A 117 -7.02 3.42 -10.04
C ASN A 117 -7.54 2.78 -8.73
N PRO A 118 -7.35 3.45 -7.57
CA PRO A 118 -7.93 2.97 -6.32
C PRO A 118 -9.46 2.98 -6.38
N THR A 119 -10.09 2.05 -5.67
CA THR A 119 -11.55 1.92 -5.59
C THR A 119 -12.02 2.12 -4.15
N GLY A 120 -13.08 2.91 -3.96
CA GLY A 120 -13.67 3.18 -2.64
C GLY A 120 -12.99 4.28 -1.82
N PHE A 121 -11.88 4.84 -2.30
CA PHE A 121 -11.20 5.98 -1.67
C PHE A 121 -10.49 6.87 -2.69
N ASN A 122 -10.16 8.09 -2.27
CA ASN A 122 -9.29 9.01 -3.01
C ASN A 122 -8.04 9.29 -2.20
N CYS A 123 -6.90 9.36 -2.88
CA CYS A 123 -5.64 9.72 -2.26
C CYS A 123 -5.68 11.18 -1.78
N THR A 124 -5.37 11.40 -0.51
CA THR A 124 -5.42 12.72 0.14
C THR A 124 -4.04 13.34 0.34
N GLY A 125 -2.97 12.56 0.17
CA GLY A 125 -1.61 13.03 0.37
C GLY A 125 -0.55 12.05 -0.11
N VAL A 126 0.70 12.39 0.17
CA VAL A 126 1.88 11.58 -0.19
C VAL A 126 2.32 10.72 1.00
N PRO A 127 2.72 9.46 0.79
CA PRO A 127 3.23 8.60 1.84
C PRO A 127 4.66 9.02 2.19
N CYS A 128 5.09 8.69 3.40
CA CYS A 128 6.47 8.88 3.77
C CYS A 128 7.39 7.98 2.94
N VAL A 129 8.46 8.57 2.41
CA VAL A 129 9.50 7.90 1.64
C VAL A 129 10.76 7.80 2.49
N GLY A 130 10.82 6.75 3.31
CA GLY A 130 11.94 6.47 4.20
C GLY A 130 11.81 5.09 4.84
N GLY A 131 12.94 4.52 5.28
CA GLY A 131 12.92 3.27 6.04
C GLY A 131 12.24 3.48 7.39
N SER A 132 11.22 2.67 7.68
CA SER A 132 10.49 2.73 8.95
C SER A 132 10.22 1.33 9.49
N ALA A 133 10.22 1.23 10.82
CA ALA A 133 9.89 0.01 11.54
C ALA A 133 8.40 -0.39 11.42
N THR A 134 7.51 0.56 11.12
CA THR A 134 6.06 0.32 10.99
C THR A 134 5.62 0.07 9.54
N GLY A 135 6.53 0.19 8.56
CA GLY A 135 6.18 0.17 7.14
C GLY A 135 5.56 1.48 6.64
N GLU A 136 5.46 2.50 7.50
CA GLU A 136 4.93 3.84 7.20
C GLU A 136 5.63 4.90 8.07
N CYS A 137 5.17 6.16 8.10
CA CYS A 137 5.53 7.06 9.21
C CYS A 137 4.61 6.77 10.42
#